data_AF-A0A967PDS6-F1
#
_entry.id   AF-A0A967PDS6-F1
#
_cell.length_a   1.000
_cell.length_b   1.000
_cell.length_c   1.000
_cell.angle_alpha   90.00
_cell.angle_beta   90.00
_cell.angle_gamma   90.00
#
_symmetry.space_group_name_H-M   'P 1'
#
loop_
_entity.id
_entity.type
_entity.pdbx_description
1 polymer ?
#
loop_
_entity_poly.entity_id
_entity_poly.type
_entity_poly.pdbx_seq_one_letter_code
_entity_poly.pdbx_strand_id
1 'polypeptide(L)' 'FVGLEIKKNRFKKAISHAGRLGLKNIRFMHLDASIDLLQVFEKGSFSKVYINFPDPWPKLRHQK' A
#
# COMPACT_ATOMS: atom_id res chain seq x y z
N PHE A 1 -0.79 8.78 7.89
CA PHE A 1 -1.19 7.81 6.85
C PHE A 1 0.04 7.06 6.35
N VAL A 2 -0.12 5.79 6.00
CA VAL A 2 0.93 4.98 5.37
C VAL A 2 0.37 4.39 4.07
N GLY A 3 1.01 4.67 2.94
CA GLY A 3 0.67 4.11 1.64
C GLY A 3 1.56 2.92 1.30
N LEU A 4 0.96 1.82 0.84
CA LEU A 4 1.63 0.60 0.43
C LEU A 4 1.42 0.40 -1.07
N GLU A 5 2.48 0.08 -1.79
CA GLU A 5 2.41 -0.23 -3.22
C GLU A 5 3.56 -1.17 -3.57
N ILE A 6 3.29 -2.18 -4.39
CA ILE A 6 4.26 -3.18 -4.84
C ILE A 6 4.92 -2.79 -6.17
N LYS A 7 4.21 -2.03 -7.02
CA LYS A 7 4.69 -1.59 -8.33
C LYS A 7 5.55 -0.32 -8.18
N LYS A 8 6.85 -0.49 -8.32
CA LYS A 8 7.89 0.57 -8.21
C LYS A 8 7.55 1.88 -8.93
N ASN A 9 7.01 1.82 -10.15
CA ASN A 9 6.68 3.03 -10.91
C ASN A 9 5.50 3.81 -10.30
N ARG A 10 4.49 3.12 -9.77
CA ARG A 10 3.36 3.75 -9.08
C ARG A 10 3.80 4.33 -7.74
N PHE A 11 4.64 3.59 -7.01
CA PHE A 11 5.26 4.05 -5.77
C PHE A 11 6.03 5.37 -5.94
N LYS A 12 6.91 5.45 -6.94
CA LYS A 12 7.65 6.69 -7.26
C LYS A 12 6.73 7.87 -7.60
N LYS A 13 5.68 7.62 -8.38
CA LYS A 13 4.68 8.65 -8.72
C LYS A 13 3.97 9.18 -7.48
N ALA A 14 3.58 8.29 -6.56
CA ALA A 14 2.91 8.66 -5.31
C ALA A 14 3.80 9.55 -4.42
N ILE A 15 5.08 9.19 -4.24
CA ILE A 15 6.04 10.00 -3.48
C ILE A 15 6.24 11.37 -4.11
N SER A 16 6.50 11.42 -5.42
CA SER A 16 6.71 12.68 -6.13
C SER A 16 5.49 13.59 -6.02
N HIS A 17 4.29 13.04 -6.17
CA HIS A 17 3.05 13.79 -6.04
C HIS A 17 2.84 14.33 -4.62
N ALA A 18 3.06 13.50 -3.58
CA ALA A 18 2.97 13.93 -2.19
C ALA A 18 4.00 15.02 -1.85
N GLY A 19 5.23 14.89 -2.36
CA GLY A 19 6.29 15.89 -2.22
C GLY A 19 5.92 17.23 -2.85
N ARG A 20 5.37 17.21 -4.08
CA ARG A 20 4.89 18.41 -4.77
C ARG A 20 3.75 19.12 -4.00
N LEU A 21 2.91 18.37 -3.31
CA LEU A 21 1.84 18.91 -2.46
C LEU A 21 2.32 19.30 -1.05
N GLY A 22 3.59 19.08 -0.72
CA GLY A 22 4.15 19.41 0.61
C GLY A 22 3.56 18.59 1.76
N LEU A 23 3.03 17.39 1.50
CA LEU A 23 2.36 16.59 2.52
C LEU A 23 3.35 16.04 3.55
N LYS A 24 3.11 16.32 4.83
CA LYS A 24 3.97 15.89 5.95
C LYS A 24 3.40 14.73 6.77
N ASN A 25 2.10 14.44 6.65
CA ASN A 25 1.38 13.42 7.43
C ASN A 25 1.21 12.07 6.70
N ILE A 26 1.89 11.89 5.57
CA ILE A 26 1.90 10.64 4.80
C ILE A 26 3.31 10.06 4.74
N ARG A 27 3.38 8.73 4.80
CA ARG A 27 4.60 7.93 4.57
C ARG A 27 4.27 6.86 3.54
N PHE A 28 5.28 6.32 2.89
CA PHE A 28 5.13 5.29 1.86
C PHE A 28 6.08 4.13 2.11
N MET A 29 5.64 2.90 1.86
CA MET A 29 6.48 1.71 1.89
C MET A 29 6.32 0.92 0.58
N HIS A 30 7.43 0.52 -0.02
CA HIS A 30 7.46 -0.28 -1.24
C HIS A 30 7.57 -1.75 -0.83
N LEU A 31 6.42 -2.41 -0.66
CA LEU A 31 6.33 -3.76 -0.13
C LEU A 31 5.11 -4.52 -0.67
N ASP A 32 5.10 -5.84 -0.51
CA ASP A 32 3.93 -6.67 -0.78
C ASP A 32 3.09 -6.80 0.49
N ALA A 33 1.93 -6.16 0.52
CA ALA A 33 1.07 -6.17 1.70
C ALA A 33 0.59 -7.58 2.08
N SER A 34 0.61 -8.55 1.16
CA SER A 34 0.21 -9.93 1.45
C SER A 34 1.26 -10.72 2.25
N ILE A 35 2.52 -10.28 2.23
CA ILE A 35 3.65 -10.99 2.86
C ILE A 35 4.24 -10.17 4.01
N ASP A 36 4.38 -8.87 3.79
CA ASP A 36 5.26 -8.04 4.62
C ASP A 36 4.50 -7.30 5.74
N LEU A 37 3.17 -7.18 5.65
CA LEU A 37 2.41 -6.34 6.59
C LEU A 37 2.53 -6.80 8.04
N LEU A 38 2.44 -8.11 8.29
CA LEU A 38 2.54 -8.70 9.63
C LEU A 38 3.98 -8.78 10.15
N GLN A 39 4.98 -8.66 9.29
CA GLN A 39 6.39 -8.63 9.67
C GLN A 39 6.83 -7.24 10.11
N VAL A 40 6.17 -6.21 9.58
CA VAL A 40 6.53 -4.80 9.78
C VAL A 40 5.67 -4.14 10.86
N PHE A 41 4.42 -4.59 11.02
CA PHE A 41 3.46 -3.98 11.94
C PHE A 41 2.93 -4.98 12.95
N GLU A 42 2.87 -4.54 14.21
CA GLU A 42 2.25 -5.31 15.28
C GLU A 42 0.72 -5.30 15.17
N LYS A 43 0.07 -6.29 15.77
CA LYS A 43 -1.38 -6.33 15.86
C LYS A 43 -1.89 -5.09 16.61
N GLY A 44 -2.89 -4.41 16.04
CA GLY A 44 -3.44 -3.18 16.62
C GLY A 44 -2.73 -1.88 16.17
N SER A 45 -1.71 -1.97 15.30
CA SER A 45 -1.00 -0.78 14.77
C SER A 45 -1.87 0.15 13.92
N PHE A 46 -3.01 -0.32 13.43
CA PHE A 46 -3.87 0.43 12.52
C PHE A 46 -5.23 0.70 13.13
N SER A 47 -5.65 1.97 13.11
CA SER A 47 -7.02 2.37 13.45
C SER A 47 -8.00 2.18 12.28
N LYS A 48 -7.52 2.26 11.03
CA LYS A 48 -8.32 2.08 9.83
C LYS A 48 -7.46 1.63 8.65
N VAL A 49 -8.02 0.76 7.81
CA VAL A 49 -7.39 0.25 6.59
C VAL A 49 -8.26 0.64 5.39
N TYR A 50 -7.62 1.08 4.31
CA TYR A 50 -8.26 1.37 3.03
C TYR A 50 -7.64 0.51 1.94
N ILE A 51 -8.48 -0.17 1.17
CA ILE A 51 -8.07 -0.96 0.00
C ILE A 51 -8.87 -0.41 -1.19
N ASN A 52 -8.18 0.30 -2.09
CA ASN A 52 -8.82 0.96 -3.22
C ASN A 52 -8.55 0.16 -4.49
N PHE A 53 -9.63 -0.34 -5.11
CA PHE A 53 -9.59 -1.07 -6.38
C PHE A 53 -8.56 -2.23 -6.38
N PRO A 54 -8.68 -3.20 -5.46
CA PRO A 54 -7.80 -4.37 -5.49
C PRO A 54 -8.00 -5.14 -6.79
N ASP A 55 -6.98 -5.90 -7.19
CA ASP A 55 -7.07 -6.73 -8.40
C ASP A 55 -8.30 -7.65 -8.30
N PRO A 56 -9.20 -7.63 -9.29
CA PRO A 56 -10.51 -8.28 -9.19
C PRO A 56 -10.44 -9.81 -9.35
N TRP A 57 -9.28 -10.37 -9.70
CA TRP A 57 -9.00 -11.80 -9.89
C TRP A 57 -10.20 -12.65 -10.39
N PRO A 58 -10.81 -12.32 -11.55
CA PRO A 58 -12.14 -12.83 -11.90
C PRO A 58 -12.19 -14.31 -12.33
N LYS A 59 -11.03 -14.94 -12.57
CA LYS A 59 -10.97 -16.34 -13.04
C LYS A 59 -10.82 -17.27 -11.85
N LEU A 60 -11.50 -18.42 -11.88
CA LEU A 60 -11.45 -19.42 -10.80
C LEU A 60 -10.02 -19.82 -10.41
N ARG A 61 -9.12 -19.99 -11.38
CA ARG A 61 -7.70 -20.30 -11.13
C ARG A 61 -6.91 -19.23 -10.35
N HIS A 62 -7.48 -18.04 -10.17
CA HIS A 62 -6.87 -16.93 -9.42
C HIS A 62 -7.33 -16.91 -7.95
N GLN A 63 -8.35 -17.70 -7.59
CA GLN A 63 -8.66 -17.96 -6.19
C GLN A 63 -7.52 -18.83 -5.65
N LYS A 64 -6.75 -18.27 -4.72
CA LYS A 64 -5.71 -18.97 -3.95
C LYS A 64 -6.27 -19.35 -2.59
#